data_AF-A0A212CWI4-F1
#
_entry.id   AF-A0A212CWI4-F1
#
_cell.length_a   1.000
_cell.length_b   1.000
_cell.length_c   1.000
_cell.angle_alpha   90.00
_cell.angle_beta   90.00
_cell.angle_gamma   90.00
#
_symmetry.space_group_name_H-M   'P 1'
#
loop_
_entity.id
_entity.type
_entity.pdbx_description
1 polymer ?
#
loop_
_entity_poly.entity_id
_entity_poly.type
_entity_poly.pdbx_seq_one_letter_code
_entity_poly.pdbx_strand_id
1 'polypeptide(L)'
;LGGLEGVKFQAPASWEKLQLLNMFPLTAENKRVAQLLLSTGTCPRCIFRFCGVDFHAPYKLPYKELLSELQKFLEAEEDELVSEVPNPPPKKIRLQEPEDRIDGMDSLSQNGGRKLSVTEDGSSSSKNLNLNVCNVCLGILQDFCEKEFIKKVCQKVEASGFEFTNLVLSVSFPPQLSVREVRSFTFIKLYVKYAIKFLKK
;
A
#
# COMPACT_ATOMS: atom_id res chain seq x y z
N LEU A 1 18.97 49.46 4.75
CA LEU A 1 20.12 48.55 4.62
C LEU A 1 20.25 47.78 5.93
N GLY A 2 19.99 46.48 5.90
CA GLY A 2 19.98 45.61 7.09
C GLY A 2 19.06 44.42 6.86
N GLY A 3 19.51 43.49 6.02
CA GLY A 3 18.80 42.24 5.74
C GLY A 3 18.92 41.28 6.91
N LEU A 4 17.80 40.71 7.34
CA LEU A 4 17.76 39.55 8.23
C LEU A 4 17.63 38.31 7.36
N GLU A 5 18.71 37.55 7.36
CA GLU A 5 18.88 36.30 6.64
C GLU A 5 17.82 35.27 7.06
N GLY A 6 17.32 34.54 6.07
CA GLY A 6 16.32 33.49 6.25
C GLY A 6 16.80 32.40 7.19
N VAL A 7 15.92 32.03 8.12
CA VAL A 7 16.06 30.84 8.95
C VAL A 7 16.02 29.61 8.03
N LYS A 8 17.20 29.11 7.65
CA LYS A 8 17.33 27.79 7.02
C LYS A 8 17.11 26.74 8.09
N PHE A 9 16.04 25.97 7.94
CA PHE A 9 15.79 24.76 8.72
C PHE A 9 16.81 23.71 8.28
N GLN A 10 17.97 23.66 8.95
CA GLN A 10 19.01 22.68 8.68
C GLN A 10 18.78 21.48 9.59
N ALA A 11 18.30 20.38 9.01
CA ALA A 11 18.16 19.11 9.72
C ALA A 11 19.57 18.61 10.13
N PRO A 12 19.76 18.11 11.36
CA PRO A 12 21.09 17.69 11.82
C PRO A 12 21.56 16.45 11.06
N ALA A 13 22.75 16.47 10.46
CA ALA A 13 23.33 15.40 9.63
C ALA A 13 23.57 14.04 10.34
N SER A 14 23.19 13.89 11.61
CA SER A 14 23.42 12.67 12.40
C SER A 14 22.32 11.62 12.27
N TRP A 15 21.09 11.99 11.87
CA TRP A 15 19.98 11.01 11.74
C TRP A 15 20.04 10.22 10.42
N GLU A 16 20.60 10.78 9.34
CA GLU A 16 20.80 10.09 8.05
C GLU A 16 21.80 8.93 8.18
N LYS A 17 22.81 9.06 9.04
CA LYS A 17 23.81 7.98 9.29
C LYS A 17 23.25 6.80 10.09
N LEU A 18 22.18 6.99 10.85
CA LEU A 18 21.52 5.91 11.61
C LEU A 18 20.48 5.14 10.78
N GLN A 19 20.11 5.64 9.60
CA GLN A 19 19.26 4.92 8.63
C GLN A 19 19.98 3.73 7.96
N LEU A 20 21.28 3.55 8.19
CA LEU A 20 22.11 2.54 7.50
C LEU A 20 22.20 1.18 8.20
N LEU A 21 21.66 1.01 9.41
CA LEU A 21 21.39 -0.32 9.97
C LEU A 21 19.99 -0.73 9.50
N ASN A 22 19.87 -0.94 8.20
CA ASN A 22 18.64 -1.12 7.44
C ASN A 22 18.06 -2.53 7.66
N MET A 23 17.65 -2.83 8.90
CA MET A 23 16.85 -4.02 9.18
C MET A 23 15.39 -3.67 8.90
N PHE A 24 14.78 -4.34 7.93
CA PHE A 24 13.35 -4.19 7.63
C PHE A 24 12.53 -4.45 8.92
N PRO A 25 11.50 -3.65 9.23
CA PRO A 25 10.86 -3.66 10.54
C PRO A 25 10.01 -4.90 10.83
N LEU A 26 9.81 -5.78 9.83
CA LEU A 26 9.05 -7.02 9.99
C LEU A 26 9.99 -8.22 10.05
N THR A 27 9.64 -9.18 10.89
CA THR A 27 10.33 -10.47 11.03
C THR A 27 9.60 -11.57 10.24
N ALA A 28 10.21 -12.74 10.06
CA ALA A 28 9.60 -13.87 9.36
C ALA A 28 8.21 -14.26 9.94
N GLU A 29 7.98 -14.07 11.25
CA GLU A 29 6.70 -14.38 11.89
C GLU A 29 5.56 -13.47 11.38
N ASN A 30 5.90 -12.27 10.90
CA ASN A 30 4.94 -11.31 10.38
C ASN A 30 4.59 -11.59 8.91
N LYS A 31 5.39 -12.38 8.19
CA LYS A 31 5.33 -12.49 6.73
C LYS A 31 3.96 -12.94 6.21
N ARG A 32 3.36 -13.96 6.83
CA ARG A 32 2.03 -14.45 6.46
C ARG A 32 0.93 -13.39 6.65
N VAL A 33 0.98 -12.66 7.77
CA VAL A 33 0.03 -11.58 8.06
C VAL A 33 0.24 -10.41 7.10
N ALA A 34 1.49 -10.02 6.85
CA ALA A 34 1.84 -8.95 5.91
C ALA A 34 1.38 -9.29 4.48
N GLN A 35 1.60 -10.52 4.01
CA GLN A 35 1.14 -11.00 2.70
C GLN A 35 -0.39 -10.94 2.59
N LEU A 36 -1.11 -11.42 3.62
CA LEU A 36 -2.57 -11.41 3.66
C LEU A 36 -3.13 -9.98 3.60
N LEU A 37 -2.53 -9.08 4.37
CA LEU A 37 -2.97 -7.69 4.43
C LEU A 37 -2.66 -6.95 3.13
N LEU A 38 -1.47 -7.14 2.57
CA LEU A 38 -1.08 -6.51 1.31
C LEU A 38 -1.95 -6.97 0.14
N SER A 39 -2.20 -8.28 0.02
CA SER A 39 -3.04 -8.86 -1.04
C SER A 39 -4.51 -8.41 -0.98
N THR A 40 -4.99 -8.00 0.19
CA THR A 40 -6.36 -7.46 0.38
C THR A 40 -6.43 -5.94 0.26
N GLY A 41 -5.31 -5.25 -0.04
CA GLY A 41 -5.26 -3.81 -0.27
C GLY A 41 -4.92 -2.96 0.95
N THR A 42 -4.27 -3.54 1.97
CA THR A 42 -3.76 -2.78 3.13
C THR A 42 -2.42 -2.14 2.78
N CYS A 43 -2.23 -0.85 3.11
CA CYS A 43 -0.97 -0.17 2.84
C CYS A 43 0.16 -0.56 3.82
N PRO A 44 1.44 -0.38 3.45
CA PRO A 44 2.59 -0.78 4.29
C PRO A 44 2.57 -0.21 5.71
N ARG A 45 2.22 1.07 5.88
CA ARG A 45 2.14 1.70 7.21
C ARG A 45 1.04 1.08 8.08
N CYS A 46 -0.11 0.71 7.49
CA CYS A 46 -1.14 -0.02 8.24
C CYS A 46 -0.70 -1.45 8.57
N ILE A 47 0.05 -2.11 7.69
CA ILE A 47 0.64 -3.44 7.96
C ILE A 47 1.58 -3.35 9.17
N PHE A 48 2.46 -2.35 9.21
CA PHE A 48 3.34 -2.12 10.37
C PHE A 48 2.56 -1.96 11.68
N ARG A 49 1.44 -1.22 11.67
CA ARG A 49 0.57 -1.09 12.85
C ARG A 49 -0.01 -2.44 13.29
N PHE A 50 -0.53 -3.24 12.34
CA PHE A 50 -1.10 -4.54 12.64
C PHE A 50 -0.05 -5.59 13.05
N CYS A 51 1.19 -5.44 12.61
CA CYS A 51 2.33 -6.26 13.03
C CYS A 51 2.99 -5.75 14.32
N GLY A 52 2.50 -4.65 14.92
CA GLY A 52 3.00 -4.16 16.21
C GLY A 52 4.33 -3.42 16.15
N VAL A 53 4.72 -2.87 14.99
CA VAL A 53 5.92 -2.03 14.86
C VAL A 53 5.70 -0.73 15.65
N ASP A 54 6.41 -0.55 16.75
CA ASP A 54 6.20 0.50 17.75
C ASP A 54 7.19 1.68 17.65
N PHE A 55 8.26 1.53 16.86
CA PHE A 55 9.24 2.59 16.61
C PHE A 55 8.87 3.42 15.37
N HIS A 56 9.09 4.73 15.45
CA HIS A 56 8.58 5.69 14.47
C HIS A 56 9.33 5.78 13.13
N ALA A 57 10.55 5.24 13.04
CA ALA A 57 11.44 5.49 11.90
C ALA A 57 10.92 4.92 10.58
N PRO A 58 10.41 3.67 10.50
CA PRO A 58 9.87 3.10 9.27
C PRO A 58 8.67 3.88 8.74
N TYR A 59 7.84 4.44 9.61
CA TYR A 59 6.65 5.19 9.22
C TYR A 59 6.96 6.49 8.46
N LYS A 60 8.18 7.01 8.61
CA LYS A 60 8.65 8.25 7.96
C LYS A 60 9.24 8.03 6.56
N LEU A 61 9.48 6.78 6.17
CA LEU A 61 10.02 6.48 4.83
C LEU A 61 8.98 6.81 3.74
N PRO A 62 9.42 7.22 2.54
CA PRO A 62 8.53 7.46 1.41
C PRO A 62 7.67 6.25 1.08
N TYR A 63 6.39 6.47 0.75
CA TYR A 63 5.45 5.38 0.50
C TYR A 63 5.94 4.36 -0.54
N LYS A 64 6.55 4.85 -1.63
CA LYS A 64 7.05 4.00 -2.72
C LYS A 64 8.20 3.09 -2.26
N GLU A 65 9.10 3.62 -1.44
CA GLU A 65 10.20 2.85 -0.86
C GLU A 65 9.64 1.79 0.10
N LEU A 66 8.70 2.16 0.98
CA LEU A 66 8.04 1.22 1.88
C LEU A 66 7.35 0.08 1.14
N LEU A 67 6.65 0.37 0.05
CA LEU A 67 5.97 -0.64 -0.74
C LEU A 67 6.98 -1.59 -1.41
N SER A 68 8.05 -1.04 -1.99
CA SER A 68 9.12 -1.81 -2.61
C SER A 68 9.82 -2.72 -1.60
N GLU A 69 10.23 -2.20 -0.45
CA GLU A 69 10.90 -2.98 0.58
C GLU A 69 9.99 -4.06 1.17
N LEU A 70 8.70 -3.76 1.34
CA LEU A 70 7.71 -4.75 1.76
C LEU A 70 7.57 -5.87 0.73
N GLN A 71 7.52 -5.55 -0.57
CA GLN A 71 7.44 -6.56 -1.63
C GLN A 71 8.68 -7.47 -1.62
N LYS A 72 9.88 -6.89 -1.54
CA LYS A 72 11.14 -7.66 -1.43
C LYS A 72 11.14 -8.58 -0.20
N PHE A 73 10.70 -8.08 0.95
CA PHE A 73 10.60 -8.88 2.17
C PHE A 73 9.65 -10.09 2.00
N LEU A 74 8.54 -9.90 1.29
CA LEU A 74 7.57 -10.96 1.02
C LEU A 74 8.09 -11.99 0.00
N GLU A 75 8.86 -11.56 -1.00
CA GLU A 75 9.44 -12.42 -2.06
C GLU A 75 10.63 -13.28 -1.57
N ALA A 76 11.38 -12.83 -0.56
CA ALA A 76 12.65 -13.42 -0.13
C ALA A 76 12.61 -14.87 0.46
N GLU A 77 11.50 -15.62 0.33
CA GLU A 77 11.40 -17.03 0.79
C GLU A 77 10.95 -18.03 -0.29
N GLU A 78 10.72 -17.61 -1.54
CA GLU A 78 10.28 -18.55 -2.60
C GLU A 78 11.45 -19.37 -3.22
N ASP A 79 12.71 -19.02 -2.96
CA ASP A 79 13.88 -19.63 -3.64
C ASP A 79 14.46 -20.91 -2.98
N GLU A 80 13.95 -21.39 -1.83
CA GLU A 80 14.51 -22.59 -1.15
C GLU A 80 13.60 -23.83 -1.11
N LEU A 81 12.44 -23.83 -1.76
CA LEU A 81 11.56 -25.01 -1.84
C LEU A 81 11.21 -25.41 -3.27
N VAL A 82 12.22 -25.74 -4.07
CA VAL A 82 12.05 -26.67 -5.19
C VAL A 82 12.23 -28.10 -4.65
N SER A 83 11.12 -28.76 -4.32
CA SER A 83 11.07 -30.22 -4.26
C SER A 83 9.80 -30.69 -4.96
N GLU A 84 10.01 -31.55 -5.95
CA GLU A 84 9.08 -31.94 -6.99
C GLU A 84 7.77 -32.52 -6.44
N VAL A 85 6.65 -31.90 -6.80
CA VAL A 85 5.35 -32.58 -6.79
C VAL A 85 5.06 -32.99 -8.23
N PRO A 86 4.94 -34.30 -8.54
CA PRO A 86 4.54 -34.75 -9.87
C PRO A 86 3.14 -34.21 -10.19
N ASN A 87 3.02 -33.48 -11.30
CA ASN A 87 1.75 -33.04 -11.87
C ASN A 87 0.78 -34.24 -11.98
N PRO A 88 -0.47 -34.14 -11.51
CA PRO A 88 -1.48 -35.14 -11.84
C PRO A 88 -1.78 -35.08 -13.35
N PRO A 89 -1.99 -36.23 -14.01
CA PRO A 89 -2.03 -36.29 -15.47
C PRO A 89 -3.25 -35.55 -16.03
N PRO A 90 -3.09 -34.71 -17.07
CA PRO A 90 -4.23 -34.12 -17.75
C PRO A 90 -4.92 -35.21 -18.57
N LYS A 91 -6.13 -35.59 -18.15
CA LYS A 91 -7.00 -36.47 -18.93
C LYS A 91 -7.37 -35.76 -20.23
N LYS A 92 -6.77 -36.23 -21.34
CA LYS A 92 -7.22 -35.94 -22.70
C LYS A 92 -8.59 -36.60 -22.89
N ILE A 93 -9.64 -35.81 -23.07
CA ILE A 93 -10.87 -36.28 -23.73
C ILE A 93 -10.91 -35.63 -25.10
N ARG A 94 -10.93 -36.48 -26.13
CA ARG A 94 -10.93 -36.15 -27.55
C ARG A 94 -12.37 -36.11 -28.06
N LEU A 95 -12.74 -34.95 -28.59
CA LEU A 95 -13.72 -34.60 -29.65
C LEU A 95 -14.78 -35.63 -30.10
N GLN A 96 -16.04 -35.19 -30.15
CA GLN A 96 -16.91 -35.36 -31.33
C GLN A 96 -17.78 -34.10 -31.52
N GLU A 97 -17.74 -33.52 -32.73
CA GLU A 97 -18.76 -32.59 -33.24
C GLU A 97 -20.00 -33.38 -33.70
N PRO A 98 -21.15 -32.71 -33.80
CA PRO A 98 -21.74 -32.65 -35.13
C PRO A 98 -22.20 -31.23 -35.51
N GLU A 99 -21.93 -30.93 -36.78
CA GLU A 99 -22.44 -29.82 -37.57
C GLU A 99 -23.97 -29.93 -37.69
N ASP A 100 -24.69 -28.82 -37.57
CA ASP A 100 -25.78 -28.46 -38.48
C ASP A 100 -26.20 -26.99 -38.31
N ARG A 101 -26.64 -26.41 -39.43
CA ARG A 101 -26.62 -25.00 -39.81
C ARG A 101 -27.85 -24.20 -39.32
N ILE A 102 -27.74 -22.86 -39.29
CA ILE A 102 -28.58 -21.84 -40.00
C ILE A 102 -28.68 -20.49 -39.25
N ASP A 103 -28.40 -19.41 -40.01
CA ASP A 103 -28.79 -17.97 -39.95
C ASP A 103 -28.69 -17.09 -38.68
N GLY A 104 -27.88 -16.03 -38.82
CA GLY A 104 -28.32 -14.61 -38.91
C GLY A 104 -29.11 -13.97 -37.76
N MET A 105 -28.56 -12.90 -37.17
CA MET A 105 -29.19 -11.56 -36.97
C MET A 105 -28.54 -10.77 -35.82
N ASP A 106 -28.28 -9.49 -36.09
CA ASP A 106 -27.82 -8.42 -35.20
C ASP A 106 -28.54 -8.33 -33.83
N SER A 107 -27.81 -7.91 -32.78
CA SER A 107 -28.16 -6.72 -31.97
C SER A 107 -27.22 -6.48 -30.79
N LEU A 108 -26.49 -5.37 -30.88
CA LEU A 108 -26.34 -4.29 -29.89
C LEU A 108 -26.47 -4.62 -28.38
N SER A 109 -25.37 -4.39 -27.65
CA SER A 109 -25.44 -3.81 -26.30
C SER A 109 -24.21 -2.93 -26.04
N GLN A 110 -24.36 -1.65 -26.36
CA GLN A 110 -23.48 -0.55 -25.96
C GLN A 110 -23.82 -0.15 -24.51
N ASN A 111 -22.82 -0.03 -23.64
CA ASN A 111 -22.97 0.80 -22.44
C ASN A 111 -21.63 1.47 -22.04
N GLY A 112 -21.50 2.74 -22.45
CA GLY A 112 -21.10 3.85 -21.58
C GLY A 112 -19.67 3.93 -21.02
N GLY A 113 -18.65 4.05 -21.87
CA GLY A 113 -17.30 4.48 -21.46
C GLY A 113 -16.90 5.80 -22.13
N ARG A 114 -16.93 6.91 -21.39
CA ARG A 114 -16.61 8.27 -21.86
C ARG A 114 -15.12 8.38 -22.23
N LYS A 115 -14.83 8.45 -23.53
CA LYS A 115 -13.51 8.73 -24.13
C LYS A 115 -13.31 10.24 -24.25
N LEU A 116 -12.26 10.79 -23.64
CA LEU A 116 -11.75 12.13 -23.96
C LEU A 116 -10.22 12.11 -24.08
N SER A 117 -9.82 12.34 -25.33
CA SER A 117 -8.57 12.83 -25.92
C SER A 117 -7.23 12.78 -25.18
N VAL A 118 -6.30 12.16 -25.90
CA VAL A 118 -4.85 12.28 -25.85
C VAL A 118 -4.39 13.73 -26.06
N THR A 119 -3.45 14.17 -25.23
CA THR A 119 -2.31 14.99 -25.66
C THR A 119 -1.05 14.32 -25.12
N GLU A 120 -0.18 13.89 -26.03
CA GLU A 120 1.16 13.41 -25.68
C GLU A 120 2.07 14.60 -25.36
N ASP A 121 2.87 14.49 -24.30
CA ASP A 121 4.32 14.62 -24.46
C ASP A 121 5.12 14.23 -23.19
N GLY A 122 6.27 13.60 -23.40
CA GLY A 122 7.44 13.79 -22.54
C GLY A 122 7.65 12.87 -21.33
N SER A 123 8.17 11.67 -21.58
CA SER A 123 9.26 11.04 -20.81
C SER A 123 9.17 11.00 -19.26
N SER A 124 8.68 9.87 -18.75
CA SER A 124 9.44 9.01 -17.82
C SER A 124 8.65 7.72 -17.66
N SER A 125 9.26 6.57 -17.98
CA SER A 125 8.73 5.25 -17.62
C SER A 125 8.80 5.06 -16.10
N SER A 126 8.03 5.86 -15.36
CA SER A 126 7.64 5.53 -14.00
C SER A 126 6.47 4.57 -14.17
N LYS A 127 6.70 3.28 -13.91
CA LYS A 127 5.61 2.30 -13.78
C LYS A 127 4.60 2.95 -12.84
N ASN A 128 3.44 3.35 -13.38
CA ASN A 128 2.33 3.84 -12.58
C ASN A 128 1.87 2.66 -11.73
N LEU A 129 2.52 2.45 -10.58
CA LEU A 129 1.97 1.68 -9.48
C LEU A 129 0.71 2.47 -9.11
N ASN A 130 -0.43 2.10 -9.69
CA ASN A 130 -1.71 2.65 -9.32
C ASN A 130 -1.82 2.43 -7.81
N LEU A 131 -1.59 3.49 -7.05
CA LEU A 131 -1.54 3.45 -5.60
C LEU A 131 -2.97 3.23 -5.14
N ASN A 132 -3.32 1.96 -4.89
CA ASN A 132 -4.65 1.61 -4.44
C ASN A 132 -4.90 2.26 -3.07
N VAL A 133 -6.08 2.86 -2.92
CA VAL A 133 -6.52 3.43 -1.65
C VAL A 133 -6.59 2.32 -0.61
N CYS A 134 -5.93 2.53 0.52
CA CYS A 134 -5.88 1.55 1.60
C CYS A 134 -7.29 1.21 2.08
N ASN A 135 -7.64 -0.08 2.09
CA ASN A 135 -8.94 -0.57 2.56
C ASN A 135 -9.17 -0.34 4.07
N VAL A 136 -8.12 -0.04 4.83
CA VAL A 136 -8.17 0.28 6.28
C VAL A 136 -8.23 1.78 6.53
N CYS A 137 -7.21 2.53 6.11
CA CYS A 137 -7.04 3.93 6.49
C CYS A 137 -7.55 4.94 5.46
N LEU A 138 -8.05 4.49 4.29
CA LEU A 138 -8.59 5.36 3.25
C LEU A 138 -7.65 6.50 2.82
N GLY A 139 -6.35 6.22 2.75
CA GLY A 139 -5.34 7.21 2.34
C GLY A 139 -4.69 8.01 3.46
N ILE A 140 -5.19 7.91 4.71
CA ILE A 140 -4.67 8.69 5.85
C ILE A 140 -3.17 8.46 6.07
N LEU A 141 -2.73 7.20 6.02
CA LEU A 141 -1.32 6.80 6.12
C LEU A 141 -0.67 6.57 4.75
N GLN A 142 -1.24 7.15 3.70
CA GLN A 142 -0.68 7.21 2.35
C GLN A 142 -0.39 8.69 2.07
N ASP A 143 -1.10 9.33 1.13
CA ASP A 143 -0.85 10.70 0.70
C ASP A 143 -1.05 11.74 1.80
N PHE A 144 -2.00 11.54 2.72
CA PHE A 144 -2.33 12.53 3.76
C PHE A 144 -1.28 12.64 4.87
N CYS A 145 -0.35 11.69 4.97
CA CYS A 145 0.79 11.79 5.89
C CYS A 145 2.10 12.11 5.18
N GLU A 146 2.08 12.37 3.87
CA GLU A 146 3.27 12.77 3.12
C GLU A 146 3.53 14.28 3.20
N LYS A 147 4.81 14.63 3.03
CA LYS A 147 5.30 16.02 3.09
C LYS A 147 4.49 16.99 2.23
N GLU A 148 4.10 16.59 1.03
CA GLU A 148 3.36 17.47 0.11
C GLU A 148 1.95 17.82 0.60
N PHE A 149 1.26 16.90 1.28
CA PHE A 149 -0.02 17.22 1.89
C PHE A 149 0.16 18.14 3.09
N ILE A 150 1.12 17.82 3.97
CA ILE A 150 1.41 18.64 5.15
C ILE A 150 1.82 20.06 4.74
N LYS A 151 2.61 20.22 3.68
CA LYS A 151 2.98 21.53 3.12
C LYS A 151 1.76 22.35 2.72
N LYS A 152 0.75 21.73 2.10
CA LYS A 152 -0.51 22.41 1.75
C LYS A 152 -1.30 22.83 2.99
N VAL A 153 -1.26 22.04 4.06
CA VAL A 153 -1.86 22.42 5.35
C VAL A 153 -1.12 23.62 5.96
N CYS A 154 0.21 23.59 6.00
CA CYS A 154 1.04 24.70 6.49
C CYS A 154 0.77 25.99 5.71
N GLN A 155 0.73 25.93 4.39
CA GLN A 155 0.43 27.08 3.53
C GLN A 155 -0.93 27.72 3.87
N LYS A 156 -1.95 26.92 4.20
CA LYS A 156 -3.26 27.44 4.63
C LYS A 156 -3.21 28.10 6.01
N VAL A 157 -2.43 27.53 6.94
CA VAL A 157 -2.23 28.11 8.27
C VAL A 157 -1.51 29.45 8.17
N GLU A 158 -0.42 29.50 7.40
CA GLU A 158 0.36 30.72 7.16
C GLU A 158 -0.47 31.83 6.50
N ALA A 159 -1.29 31.48 5.50
CA ALA A 159 -2.18 32.43 4.83
C ALA A 159 -3.27 33.01 5.76
N SER A 160 -3.48 32.43 6.95
CA SER A 160 -4.46 32.94 7.92
C SER A 160 -3.91 34.09 8.78
N GLY A 161 -2.60 34.37 8.74
CA GLY A 161 -2.00 35.55 9.39
C GLY A 161 -2.01 35.52 10.93
N PHE A 162 -2.04 34.34 11.54
CA PHE A 162 -1.94 34.21 13.00
C PHE A 162 -0.49 34.40 13.47
N GLU A 163 -0.31 35.08 14.59
CA GLU A 163 0.96 35.10 15.33
C GLU A 163 0.97 33.97 16.36
N PHE A 164 1.93 33.05 16.26
CA PHE A 164 2.10 31.95 17.20
C PHE A 164 3.57 31.50 17.27
N THR A 165 3.99 31.03 18.44
CA THR A 165 5.33 30.42 18.64
C THR A 165 5.26 28.90 18.73
N ASN A 166 4.06 28.35 18.96
CA ASN A 166 3.78 26.93 19.11
C ASN A 166 2.45 26.60 18.46
N LEU A 167 2.26 25.34 18.08
CA LEU A 167 1.02 24.86 17.48
C LEU A 167 0.62 23.51 18.07
N VAL A 168 -0.69 23.25 18.12
CA VAL A 168 -1.25 21.94 18.44
C VAL A 168 -2.03 21.46 17.22
N LEU A 169 -1.62 20.31 16.69
CA LEU A 169 -2.32 19.67 15.57
C LEU A 169 -3.43 18.77 16.12
N SER A 170 -4.69 19.18 15.91
CA SER A 170 -5.85 18.32 16.12
C SER A 170 -6.26 17.67 14.81
N VAL A 171 -6.33 16.34 14.78
CA VAL A 171 -6.75 15.56 13.60
C VAL A 171 -8.00 14.76 13.96
N SER A 172 -9.03 14.88 13.13
CA SER A 172 -10.26 14.09 13.25
C SER A 172 -10.35 13.11 12.09
N PHE A 173 -10.72 11.87 12.39
CA PHE A 173 -10.88 10.82 11.39
C PHE A 173 -12.36 10.49 11.17
N PRO A 174 -12.73 10.05 9.95
CA PRO A 174 -14.09 9.58 9.71
C PRO A 174 -14.47 8.42 10.66
N PRO A 175 -15.61 8.47 11.38
CA PRO A 175 -15.99 7.45 12.37
C PRO A 175 -15.99 6.02 11.81
N GLN A 176 -16.31 5.86 10.52
CA GLN A 176 -16.32 4.58 9.82
C GLN A 176 -14.94 3.90 9.71
N LEU A 177 -13.83 4.62 9.96
CA LEU A 177 -12.51 3.98 10.04
C LEU A 177 -12.43 2.98 11.19
N SER A 178 -13.14 3.21 12.31
CA SER A 178 -13.19 2.26 13.43
C SER A 178 -13.72 0.88 13.01
N VAL A 179 -14.76 0.84 12.18
CA VAL A 179 -15.33 -0.41 11.64
C VAL A 179 -14.30 -1.15 10.77
N ARG A 180 -13.52 -0.42 9.96
CA ARG A 180 -12.47 -0.99 9.10
C ARG A 180 -11.32 -1.54 9.92
N GLU A 181 -10.91 -0.83 10.97
CA GLU A 181 -9.86 -1.27 11.89
C GLU A 181 -10.27 -2.55 12.61
N VAL A 182 -11.46 -2.57 13.22
CA VAL A 182 -11.99 -3.74 13.94
C VAL A 182 -12.16 -4.93 13.01
N ARG A 183 -12.67 -4.72 11.80
CA ARG A 183 -12.78 -5.77 10.77
C ARG A 183 -11.41 -6.37 10.45
N SER A 184 -10.41 -5.53 10.20
CA SER A 184 -9.06 -5.97 9.83
C SER A 184 -8.38 -6.72 10.97
N PHE A 185 -8.51 -6.22 12.20
CA PHE A 185 -8.02 -6.91 13.39
C PHE A 185 -8.67 -8.29 13.58
N THR A 186 -9.99 -8.36 13.40
CA THR A 186 -10.74 -9.63 13.50
C THR A 186 -10.33 -10.60 12.41
N PHE A 187 -10.14 -10.12 11.19
CA PHE A 187 -9.67 -10.91 10.06
C PHE A 187 -8.29 -11.54 10.31
N ILE A 188 -7.33 -10.76 10.81
CA ILE A 188 -6.00 -11.26 11.20
C ILE A 188 -6.13 -12.30 12.32
N LYS A 189 -6.90 -12.01 13.38
CA LYS A 189 -7.10 -12.96 14.49
C LYS A 189 -7.67 -14.30 14.04
N LEU A 190 -8.67 -14.28 13.15
CA LEU A 190 -9.24 -15.50 12.60
C LEU A 190 -8.21 -16.24 11.75
N TYR A 191 -7.50 -15.54 10.86
CA TYR A 191 -6.46 -16.14 10.02
C TYR A 191 -5.40 -16.86 10.86
N VAL A 192 -4.82 -16.18 11.87
CA VAL A 192 -3.81 -16.78 12.75
C VAL A 192 -4.37 -18.00 13.50
N LYS A 193 -5.61 -17.91 14.01
CA LYS A 193 -6.26 -19.03 14.70
C LYS A 193 -6.45 -20.25 13.78
N TYR A 194 -6.86 -20.05 12.53
CA TYR A 194 -7.07 -21.14 11.57
C TYR A 194 -5.75 -21.69 11.03
N ALA A 195 -4.77 -20.84 10.73
CA ALA A 195 -3.44 -21.25 10.29
C ALA A 195 -2.76 -22.14 11.35
N ILE A 196 -2.79 -21.75 12.63
CA ILE A 196 -2.24 -22.56 13.73
C ILE A 196 -2.97 -23.91 13.85
N LYS A 197 -4.28 -23.96 13.64
CA LYS A 197 -5.04 -25.22 13.67
C LYS A 197 -4.67 -26.14 12.51
N PHE A 198 -4.41 -25.58 11.32
CA PHE A 198 -4.05 -26.34 10.13
C PHE A 198 -2.64 -26.92 10.23
N LEU A 199 -1.68 -26.17 10.79
CA LEU A 199 -0.30 -26.63 10.99
C LEU A 199 -0.12 -27.69 12.10
N LYS A 200 -1.15 -27.92 12.93
CA LYS A 200 -1.15 -28.92 14.01
C LYS A 200 -1.83 -30.24 13.63
N LYS A 201 -2.26 -30.40 12.38
CA LYS A 201 -2.80 -31.63 11.81
C LYS A 201 -1.80 -32.21 10.83
#